data_AF-A0A6C0K676-F1
#
_entry.id   AF-A0A6C0K676-F1
#
_cell.length_a   1.000
_cell.length_b   1.000
_cell.length_c   1.000
_cell.angle_alpha   90.00
_cell.angle_beta   90.00
_cell.angle_gamma   90.00
#
_symmetry.space_group_name_H-M   'P 1'
#
loop_
_entity.id
_entity.type
_entity.pdbx_description
1 polymer ?
#
loop_
_entity_poly.entity_id
_entity_poly.type
_entity_poly.pdbx_seq_one_letter_code
_entity_poly.pdbx_strand_id
1 'polypeptide(L)'
;MTIEYQKKTFSLPEIAELEKSRSLVPCLLDKDNHTLIDIQIPDADLTGMTTIQVRGPEDIIHAVPSNTSGCYWIMTDEPVNHCFNNGAWVPKKRNCDGLSIVYSGVCDNLRSRLKEHLLRPDGVRCNSGSRSAMSIDVLPQDNLVKTHVKCAWAEKKKLPKILTLSPTGGGDVTYKKPESYEEVCDALRIETTTTTTITTRELYFKNGIDVRHPKHASYQWKVAFVPLKVHCIRDYVENEWKKRHGCPVLCSYKEGR
;
A
#
# COMPACT_ATOMS: atom_id res chain seq x y z
N MET A 1 10.80 -4.28 15.90
CA MET A 1 11.55 -5.31 15.15
C MET A 1 12.63 -4.66 14.29
N THR A 2 13.87 -5.14 14.38
CA THR A 2 14.93 -4.90 13.39
C THR A 2 14.92 -6.10 12.46
N ILE A 3 14.87 -5.92 11.14
CA ILE A 3 15.13 -7.05 10.23
C ILE A 3 16.62 -7.31 10.32
N GLU A 4 16.98 -8.34 11.07
CA GLU A 4 18.33 -8.88 11.06
C GLU A 4 18.51 -9.65 9.76
N TYR A 5 19.66 -9.46 9.11
CA TYR A 5 20.06 -10.30 8.01
C TYR A 5 21.43 -10.88 8.28
N GLN A 6 21.52 -12.20 8.21
CA GLN A 6 22.79 -12.91 8.38
C GLN A 6 23.42 -13.11 7.01
N LYS A 7 24.65 -12.62 6.88
CA LYS A 7 25.47 -12.79 5.68
C LYS A 7 26.21 -14.12 5.81
N LYS A 8 25.81 -15.14 5.04
CA LYS A 8 26.53 -16.42 4.99
C LYS A 8 27.15 -16.61 3.61
N THR A 9 28.48 -16.72 3.58
CA THR A 9 29.24 -16.97 2.35
C THR A 9 29.24 -18.46 2.05
N PHE A 10 29.07 -18.81 0.78
CA PHE A 10 29.07 -20.18 0.28
C PHE A 10 30.09 -20.31 -0.84
N SER A 11 30.57 -21.53 -1.06
CA SER A 11 31.30 -21.88 -2.27
C SER A 11 30.35 -22.01 -3.47
N LEU A 12 30.89 -21.89 -4.69
CA LEU A 12 30.13 -22.04 -5.93
C LEU A 12 29.33 -23.36 -6.04
N PRO A 13 29.89 -24.53 -5.65
CA PRO A 13 29.13 -25.78 -5.64
C PRO A 13 27.93 -25.76 -4.67
N GLU A 14 28.11 -25.18 -3.48
CA GLU A 14 27.03 -25.08 -2.48
C GLU A 14 25.89 -24.18 -2.98
N ILE A 15 26.21 -23.08 -3.68
CA ILE A 15 25.19 -22.21 -4.30
C ILE A 15 24.37 -22.99 -5.35
N ALA A 16 25.04 -23.75 -6.22
CA ALA A 16 24.38 -24.52 -7.26
C ALA A 16 23.46 -25.63 -6.69
N GLU A 17 23.80 -26.17 -5.52
CA GLU A 17 22.99 -27.15 -4.81
C GLU A 17 21.79 -26.50 -4.10
N LEU A 18 21.99 -25.32 -3.51
CA LEU A 18 20.93 -24.53 -2.88
C LEU A 18 19.90 -24.04 -3.90
N GLU A 19 20.33 -23.57 -5.08
CA GLU A 19 19.45 -23.19 -6.19
C GLU A 19 18.57 -24.36 -6.68
N LYS A 20 19.09 -25.59 -6.65
CA LYS A 20 18.35 -26.81 -7.03
C LYS A 20 17.32 -27.23 -5.98
N SER A 21 17.60 -27.00 -4.69
CA SER A 21 16.79 -27.52 -3.59
C SER A 21 15.43 -26.82 -3.42
N ARG A 22 15.22 -25.61 -4.00
CA ARG A 22 14.00 -24.78 -3.90
C ARG A 22 13.43 -24.55 -2.47
N SER A 23 14.12 -25.00 -1.43
CA SER A 23 13.64 -25.03 -0.04
C SER A 23 14.09 -23.84 0.79
N LEU A 24 14.73 -22.86 0.14
CA LEU A 24 15.33 -21.73 0.84
C LEU A 24 14.25 -20.86 1.51
N VAL A 25 14.35 -20.83 2.84
CA VAL A 25 14.05 -19.68 3.72
C VAL A 25 14.31 -18.37 2.95
N PRO A 26 13.47 -17.33 3.08
CA PRO A 26 13.53 -16.14 2.22
C PRO A 26 14.92 -15.48 2.27
N CYS A 27 15.72 -15.74 1.24
CA CYS A 27 17.09 -15.26 1.14
C CYS A 27 17.35 -14.55 -0.20
N LEU A 28 18.19 -13.51 -0.17
CA LEU A 28 18.77 -12.91 -1.36
C LEU A 28 20.15 -13.51 -1.66
N LEU A 29 20.35 -13.97 -2.89
CA LEU A 29 21.66 -14.42 -3.37
C LEU A 29 22.42 -13.24 -4.01
N ASP A 30 23.51 -12.85 -3.36
CA ASP A 30 24.53 -11.99 -3.94
C ASP A 30 25.49 -12.88 -4.76
N LYS A 31 25.30 -12.88 -6.08
CA LYS A 31 26.06 -13.73 -7.01
C LYS A 31 27.52 -13.32 -7.11
N ASP A 32 27.81 -12.03 -6.99
CA ASP A 32 29.16 -11.49 -7.13
C ASP A 32 30.02 -11.84 -5.92
N ASN A 33 29.41 -11.87 -4.73
CA ASN A 33 30.10 -12.20 -3.49
C ASN A 33 29.80 -13.60 -2.96
N HIS A 34 29.12 -14.45 -3.74
CA HIS A 34 28.74 -15.82 -3.38
C HIS A 34 28.11 -15.92 -1.98
N THR A 35 27.18 -15.03 -1.69
CA THR A 35 26.62 -14.90 -0.35
C THR A 35 25.10 -15.01 -0.37
N LEU A 36 24.53 -15.81 0.55
CA LEU A 36 23.12 -15.71 0.88
C LEU A 36 22.91 -14.79 2.07
N ILE A 37 21.92 -13.92 1.90
CA ILE A 37 21.43 -12.99 2.91
C ILE A 37 20.09 -13.55 3.36
N ASP A 38 20.03 -14.16 4.55
CA ASP A 38 18.77 -14.58 5.15
C ASP A 38 18.01 -13.34 5.65
N ILE A 39 16.75 -13.16 5.22
CA ILE A 39 15.96 -11.97 5.51
C ILE A 39 14.66 -12.38 6.17
N GLN A 40 14.50 -12.02 7.45
CA GLN A 40 13.26 -12.27 8.15
C GLN A 40 12.12 -11.40 7.57
N ILE A 41 11.14 -12.06 6.95
CA ILE A 41 9.93 -11.42 6.43
C ILE A 41 8.94 -11.23 7.59
N PRO A 42 8.35 -10.04 7.76
CA PRO A 42 7.34 -9.81 8.80
C PRO A 42 6.13 -10.74 8.65
N ASP A 43 5.47 -11.04 9.76
CA ASP A 43 4.24 -11.84 9.77
C ASP A 43 3.07 -11.12 9.06
N ALA A 44 2.03 -11.89 8.74
CA ALA A 44 0.84 -11.42 8.02
C ALA A 44 0.11 -10.26 8.73
N ASP A 45 0.13 -10.24 10.05
CA ASP A 45 -0.52 -9.24 10.90
C ASP A 45 0.46 -8.15 11.40
N LEU A 46 1.72 -8.22 10.97
CA LEU A 46 2.81 -7.30 11.33
C LEU A 46 3.09 -7.27 12.85
N THR A 47 2.77 -8.35 13.57
CA THR A 47 3.08 -8.47 15.01
C THR A 47 4.56 -8.28 15.27
N GLY A 48 4.90 -7.53 16.33
CA GLY A 48 6.28 -7.23 16.73
C GLY A 48 6.96 -6.11 15.92
N MET A 49 6.33 -5.62 14.85
CA MET A 49 6.83 -4.45 14.12
C MET A 49 6.66 -3.16 14.92
N THR A 50 7.55 -2.20 14.65
CA THR A 50 7.38 -0.84 15.16
C THR A 50 6.19 -0.21 14.44
N THR A 51 5.20 0.25 15.19
CA THR A 51 4.00 0.90 14.66
C THR A 51 3.88 2.34 15.17
N ILE A 52 3.27 3.18 14.35
CA ILE A 52 2.95 4.57 14.68
C ILE A 52 1.48 4.82 14.40
N GLN A 53 0.78 5.46 15.32
CA GLN A 53 -0.54 6.02 15.05
C GLN A 53 -0.33 7.39 14.40
N VAL A 54 -0.89 7.61 13.22
CA VAL A 54 -0.74 8.86 12.47
C VAL A 54 -2.02 9.68 12.62
N ARG A 55 -1.90 10.84 13.27
CA ARG A 55 -2.95 11.86 13.41
C ARG A 55 -2.47 13.20 12.86
N GLY A 56 -1.16 13.41 12.85
CA GLY A 56 -0.53 14.62 12.33
C GLY A 56 0.94 14.43 11.96
N PRO A 57 1.59 15.50 11.49
CA PRO A 57 3.00 15.44 11.08
C PRO A 57 3.96 15.10 12.22
N GLU A 58 3.64 15.52 13.44
CA GLU A 58 4.51 15.29 14.61
C GLU A 58 4.64 13.81 14.96
N ASP A 59 3.58 13.01 14.79
CA ASP A 59 3.63 11.56 15.02
C ASP A 59 4.72 10.89 14.15
N ILE A 60 4.82 11.33 12.88
CA ILE A 60 5.83 10.83 11.94
C ILE A 60 7.21 11.38 12.28
N ILE A 61 7.31 12.66 12.64
CA ILE A 61 8.59 13.33 12.94
C ILE A 61 9.24 12.71 14.17
N HIS A 62 8.48 12.46 15.22
CA HIS A 62 9.01 11.91 16.47
C HIS A 62 9.36 10.42 16.37
N ALA A 63 8.57 9.63 15.65
CA ALA A 63 8.73 8.19 15.65
C ALA A 63 9.67 7.64 14.56
N VAL A 64 9.74 8.29 13.40
CA VAL A 64 10.63 7.86 12.30
C VAL A 64 11.88 8.73 12.36
N PRO A 65 13.12 8.22 12.37
CA PRO A 65 14.31 9.08 12.30
C PRO A 65 14.48 9.80 10.94
N SER A 66 15.23 10.90 10.91
CA SER A 66 15.52 11.61 9.66
C SER A 66 16.35 10.74 8.71
N ASN A 67 16.13 10.89 7.40
CA ASN A 67 16.85 10.15 6.34
C ASN A 67 16.75 8.61 6.47
N THR A 68 15.68 8.12 7.10
CA THR A 68 15.41 6.69 7.19
C THR A 68 14.80 6.20 5.88
N SER A 69 15.47 5.28 5.21
CA SER A 69 14.90 4.47 4.13
C SER A 69 14.31 3.19 4.70
N GLY A 70 13.30 2.61 4.04
CA GLY A 70 12.68 1.39 4.54
C GLY A 70 11.47 0.90 3.77
N CYS A 71 10.89 -0.18 4.30
CA CYS A 71 9.60 -0.73 3.88
C CYS A 71 8.53 -0.36 4.92
N TYR A 72 7.31 -0.11 4.48
CA TYR A 72 6.20 0.31 5.34
C TYR A 72 4.86 -0.27 4.87
N TRP A 73 3.94 -0.37 5.82
CA TRP A 73 2.57 -0.85 5.65
C TRP A 73 1.63 0.13 6.34
N ILE A 74 0.57 0.52 5.64
CA ILE A 74 -0.46 1.43 6.13
C ILE A 74 -1.68 0.60 6.47
N MET A 75 -2.21 0.84 7.67
CA MET A 75 -3.31 0.11 8.27
C MET A 75 -4.41 1.08 8.68
N THR A 76 -5.67 0.69 8.49
CA THR A 76 -6.81 1.47 8.92
C THR A 76 -8.03 0.63 9.26
N ASP A 77 -8.90 1.15 10.12
CA ASP A 77 -10.27 0.64 10.30
C ASP A 77 -11.28 1.35 9.39
N GLU A 78 -10.85 2.34 8.59
CA GLU A 78 -11.68 2.94 7.55
C GLU A 78 -12.08 1.87 6.52
N PRO A 79 -13.39 1.69 6.26
CA PRO A 79 -13.83 0.76 5.23
C PRO A 79 -13.39 1.22 3.83
N VAL A 80 -12.48 0.47 3.22
CA VAL A 80 -12.00 0.68 1.85
C VAL A 80 -12.69 -0.32 0.93
N ASN A 81 -13.73 0.13 0.22
CA ASN A 81 -14.61 -0.72 -0.58
C ASN A 81 -14.21 -0.82 -2.07
N HIS A 82 -13.00 -0.39 -2.41
CA HIS A 82 -12.44 -0.53 -3.75
C HIS A 82 -11.03 -1.12 -3.71
N CYS A 83 -10.59 -1.67 -4.83
CA CYS A 83 -9.30 -2.32 -4.96
C CYS A 83 -8.63 -1.97 -6.30
N PHE A 84 -7.37 -1.54 -6.24
CA PHE A 84 -6.54 -1.25 -7.42
C PHE A 84 -5.92 -2.50 -8.03
N ASN A 85 -5.79 -3.57 -7.27
CA ASN A 85 -5.37 -4.87 -7.79
C ASN A 85 -6.59 -5.72 -8.20
N ASN A 86 -6.35 -6.93 -8.71
CA ASN A 86 -7.42 -7.82 -9.16
C ASN A 86 -8.32 -8.37 -8.04
N GLY A 87 -8.06 -8.04 -6.77
CA GLY A 87 -8.87 -8.39 -5.60
C GLY A 87 -8.64 -9.81 -5.07
N ALA A 88 -8.34 -10.76 -5.95
CA ALA A 88 -8.20 -12.18 -5.59
C ALA A 88 -7.07 -12.51 -4.59
N TRP A 89 -6.21 -11.55 -4.25
CA TRP A 89 -5.00 -11.76 -3.45
C TRP A 89 -4.90 -10.77 -2.28
N VAL A 90 -6.00 -10.18 -1.81
CA VAL A 90 -5.95 -9.23 -0.69
C VAL A 90 -5.66 -9.95 0.63
N PRO A 91 -4.86 -9.36 1.55
CA PRO A 91 -4.63 -9.94 2.86
C PRO A 91 -5.94 -10.25 3.59
N LYS A 92 -6.16 -11.53 3.91
CA LYS A 92 -7.38 -12.00 4.58
C LYS A 92 -7.40 -11.72 6.08
N LYS A 93 -6.22 -11.59 6.69
CA LYS A 93 -6.09 -11.33 8.14
C LYS A 93 -6.04 -9.83 8.39
N ARG A 94 -6.82 -9.37 9.37
CA ARG A 94 -6.61 -8.07 10.01
C ARG A 94 -5.35 -8.15 10.88
N ASN A 95 -4.73 -7.00 11.15
CA ASN A 95 -3.61 -6.93 12.07
C ASN A 95 -4.06 -7.28 13.50
N CYS A 96 -3.11 -7.34 14.45
CA CYS A 96 -3.40 -7.64 15.86
C CYS A 96 -4.38 -6.65 16.53
N ASP A 97 -4.51 -5.43 15.99
CA ASP A 97 -5.42 -4.39 16.47
C ASP A 97 -6.79 -4.40 15.76
N GLY A 98 -7.06 -5.37 14.88
CA GLY A 98 -8.30 -5.43 14.09
C GLY A 98 -8.35 -4.45 12.90
N LEU A 99 -7.24 -3.81 12.56
CA LEU A 99 -7.09 -2.92 11.40
C LEU A 99 -6.80 -3.71 10.11
N SER A 100 -7.25 -3.18 8.98
CA SER A 100 -6.95 -3.73 7.66
C SER A 100 -5.65 -3.14 7.11
N ILE A 101 -4.76 -3.97 6.59
CA ILE A 101 -3.57 -3.52 5.84
C ILE A 101 -4.02 -3.10 4.44
N VAL A 102 -4.04 -1.80 4.17
CA VAL A 102 -4.61 -1.23 2.93
C VAL A 102 -3.56 -0.86 1.90
N TYR A 103 -2.31 -0.65 2.30
CA TYR A 103 -1.21 -0.34 1.39
C TYR A 103 0.13 -0.83 1.95
N SER A 104 1.07 -1.19 1.07
CA SER A 104 2.47 -1.37 1.40
C SER A 104 3.37 -0.74 0.35
N GLY A 105 4.58 -0.34 0.76
CA GLY A 105 5.53 0.33 -0.11
C GLY A 105 6.94 0.36 0.45
N VAL A 106 7.88 0.73 -0.42
CA VAL A 106 9.28 1.00 -0.08
C VAL A 106 9.65 2.44 -0.42
N CYS A 107 10.66 3.00 0.24
CA CYS A 107 11.17 4.33 -0.10
C CYS A 107 12.56 4.61 0.48
N ASP A 108 13.22 5.61 -0.09
CA ASP A 108 14.51 6.12 0.39
C ASP A 108 14.36 7.12 1.56
N ASN A 109 13.17 7.69 1.73
CA ASN A 109 12.86 8.61 2.83
C ASN A 109 11.43 8.36 3.35
N LEU A 110 11.34 7.57 4.42
CA LEU A 110 10.11 7.20 5.10
C LEU A 110 9.35 8.42 5.61
N ARG A 111 10.02 9.38 6.26
CA ARG A 111 9.35 10.58 6.78
C ARG A 111 8.61 11.33 5.67
N SER A 112 9.31 11.64 4.58
CA SER A 112 8.73 12.37 3.46
C SER A 112 7.63 11.54 2.80
N ARG A 113 7.87 10.25 2.56
CA ARG A 113 6.90 9.36 1.91
C ARG A 113 5.60 9.21 2.70
N LEU A 114 5.69 9.03 4.02
CA LEU A 114 4.51 8.91 4.87
C LEU A 114 3.72 10.22 4.94
N LYS A 115 4.41 11.38 5.01
CA LYS A 115 3.75 12.68 4.91
C LYS A 115 3.02 12.85 3.58
N GLU A 116 3.63 12.44 2.47
CA GLU A 116 3.01 12.49 1.15
C GLU A 116 1.78 11.57 1.03
N HIS A 117 1.83 10.40 1.67
CA HIS A 117 0.77 9.40 1.57
C HIS A 117 -0.39 9.64 2.56
N LEU A 118 -0.15 10.27 3.71
CA LEU A 118 -1.12 10.34 4.81
C LEU A 118 -1.44 11.76 5.33
N LEU A 119 -0.67 12.78 4.95
CA LEU A 119 -0.84 14.15 5.44
C LEU A 119 -0.86 15.17 4.31
N ARG A 120 -1.39 14.77 3.15
CA ARG A 120 -1.46 15.65 1.99
C ARG A 120 -2.28 16.90 2.36
N PRO A 121 -1.75 18.13 2.24
CA PRO A 121 -2.58 19.31 2.45
C PRO A 121 -3.64 19.40 1.35
N ASP A 122 -4.87 19.73 1.74
CA ASP A 122 -5.93 20.03 0.78
C ASP A 122 -5.54 21.21 -0.13
N GLY A 123 -5.88 21.11 -1.41
CA GLY A 123 -5.64 22.19 -2.39
C GLY A 123 -4.23 22.25 -3.01
N VAL A 124 -3.28 21.40 -2.62
CA VAL A 124 -1.96 21.36 -3.29
C VAL A 124 -2.08 20.63 -4.63
N ARG A 125 -1.70 21.31 -5.73
CA ARG A 125 -1.63 20.73 -7.09
C ARG A 125 -0.94 19.35 -7.04
N CYS A 126 -1.53 18.37 -7.73
CA CYS A 126 -1.12 16.96 -7.77
C CYS A 126 0.26 16.66 -8.41
N ASN A 127 1.24 17.56 -8.26
CA ASN A 127 2.42 17.65 -9.13
C ASN A 127 3.65 16.86 -8.69
N SER A 128 3.57 15.98 -7.71
CA SER A 128 4.70 15.09 -7.43
C SER A 128 4.59 13.84 -8.32
N GLY A 129 5.33 13.83 -9.45
CA GLY A 129 5.47 12.64 -10.31
C GLY A 129 6.07 11.42 -9.61
N SER A 130 6.47 11.54 -8.34
CA SER A 130 7.01 10.50 -7.46
C SER A 130 6.00 9.82 -6.53
N ARG A 131 4.76 10.33 -6.44
CA ARG A 131 3.75 9.80 -5.50
C ARG A 131 3.09 8.56 -6.08
N SER A 132 3.10 7.48 -5.31
CA SER A 132 2.30 6.30 -5.64
C SER A 132 0.83 6.69 -5.53
N ALA A 133 0.04 6.35 -6.53
CA ALA A 133 -1.40 6.60 -6.51
C ALA A 133 -2.08 5.62 -5.55
N MET A 134 -1.96 5.84 -4.25
CA MET A 134 -2.79 5.22 -3.22
C MET A 134 -3.82 6.26 -2.77
N SER A 135 -5.10 5.93 -2.85
CA SER A 135 -6.14 6.88 -2.45
C SER A 135 -7.49 6.21 -2.29
N ILE A 136 -8.28 6.84 -1.43
CA ILE A 136 -9.69 6.57 -1.17
C ILE A 136 -10.57 7.80 -1.45
N ASP A 137 -9.95 8.86 -1.96
CA ASP A 137 -10.59 10.13 -2.32
C ASP A 137 -10.49 10.42 -3.80
N VAL A 138 -11.48 11.15 -4.31
CA VAL A 138 -11.48 11.68 -5.68
C VAL A 138 -11.01 13.13 -5.74
N LEU A 139 -10.38 13.49 -6.85
CA LEU A 139 -9.98 14.85 -7.18
C LEU A 139 -11.20 15.66 -7.60
N PRO A 140 -11.37 16.87 -7.03
CA PRO A 140 -12.30 17.85 -7.59
C PRO A 140 -11.89 18.20 -9.03
N GLN A 141 -12.88 18.37 -9.93
CA GLN A 141 -12.59 18.58 -11.36
C GLN A 141 -11.78 19.83 -11.64
N ASP A 142 -11.98 20.88 -10.83
CA ASP A 142 -11.30 22.18 -10.99
C ASP A 142 -9.79 22.11 -10.74
N ASN A 143 -9.28 20.97 -10.24
CA ASN A 143 -7.86 20.73 -9.93
C ASN A 143 -7.22 19.61 -10.78
N LEU A 144 -7.85 19.24 -11.90
CA LEU A 144 -7.37 18.16 -12.77
C LEU A 144 -6.10 18.52 -13.56
N VAL A 145 -4.94 18.18 -12.99
CA VAL A 145 -3.72 17.96 -13.77
C VAL A 145 -3.62 16.45 -14.02
N LYS A 146 -3.81 16.02 -15.27
CA LYS A 146 -3.93 14.58 -15.66
C LYS A 146 -2.64 13.77 -15.52
N THR A 147 -1.54 14.34 -15.03
CA THR A 147 -0.28 13.62 -14.88
C THR A 147 -0.26 12.88 -13.53
N HIS A 148 0.05 11.58 -13.57
CA HIS A 148 0.23 10.73 -12.38
C HIS A 148 -1.00 10.53 -11.47
N VAL A 149 -2.21 10.70 -11.99
CA VAL A 149 -3.47 10.41 -11.27
C VAL A 149 -4.15 9.16 -11.84
N LYS A 150 -4.73 8.32 -10.98
CA LYS A 150 -5.47 7.12 -11.40
C LYS A 150 -6.90 7.47 -11.72
N CYS A 151 -7.44 6.91 -12.81
CA CYS A 151 -8.85 7.02 -13.15
C CYS A 151 -9.69 6.18 -12.17
N ALA A 152 -10.67 6.82 -11.54
CA ALA A 152 -11.66 6.22 -10.64
C ALA A 152 -12.97 5.87 -11.36
N TRP A 153 -13.39 6.71 -12.32
CA TRP A 153 -14.49 6.44 -13.25
C TRP A 153 -14.23 7.13 -14.59
N ALA A 154 -14.52 6.47 -15.70
CA ALA A 154 -14.70 7.07 -17.02
C ALA A 154 -15.37 6.02 -17.93
N GLU A 155 -16.28 6.46 -18.80
CA GLU A 155 -17.14 5.62 -19.63
C GLU A 155 -16.41 4.53 -20.46
N LYS A 156 -15.12 4.73 -20.76
CA LYS A 156 -14.29 3.81 -21.56
C LYS A 156 -13.03 3.32 -20.83
N LYS A 157 -12.82 3.62 -19.55
CA LYS A 157 -11.57 3.26 -18.83
C LYS A 157 -11.81 2.30 -17.68
N LYS A 158 -10.79 1.49 -17.41
CA LYS A 158 -10.78 0.47 -16.37
C LYS A 158 -10.62 1.12 -15.00
N LEU A 159 -11.52 0.78 -14.09
CA LEU A 159 -11.70 1.36 -12.77
C LEU A 159 -11.26 0.35 -11.70
N PRO A 160 -11.00 0.78 -10.45
CA PRO A 160 -10.82 -0.20 -9.39
C PRO A 160 -12.05 -1.09 -9.27
N LYS A 161 -11.82 -2.33 -8.85
CA LYS A 161 -12.92 -3.26 -8.55
C LYS A 161 -13.57 -2.87 -7.23
N ILE A 162 -14.88 -3.02 -7.12
CA ILE A 162 -15.62 -2.83 -5.88
C ILE A 162 -15.60 -4.13 -5.10
N LEU A 163 -15.37 -4.04 -3.79
CA LEU A 163 -15.47 -5.17 -2.85
C LEU A 163 -16.95 -5.48 -2.61
N THR A 164 -17.33 -6.73 -2.81
CA THR A 164 -18.68 -7.23 -2.55
C THR A 164 -18.62 -8.41 -1.58
N LEU A 165 -19.59 -8.53 -0.69
CA LEU A 165 -19.73 -9.73 0.14
C LEU A 165 -20.13 -10.91 -0.76
N SER A 166 -19.53 -12.08 -0.56
CA SER A 166 -19.93 -13.27 -1.32
C SER A 166 -21.43 -13.56 -1.10
N PRO A 167 -22.21 -13.74 -2.18
CA PRO A 167 -23.63 -14.12 -2.06
C PRO A 167 -23.85 -15.45 -1.34
N THR A 168 -22.83 -16.32 -1.29
CA THR A 168 -22.93 -17.67 -0.75
C THR A 168 -22.69 -17.76 0.77
N GLY A 169 -22.70 -16.64 1.50
CA GLY A 169 -22.75 -16.63 2.97
C GLY A 169 -21.46 -17.04 3.69
N GLY A 170 -20.34 -17.21 2.98
CA GLY A 170 -19.07 -17.69 3.56
C GLY A 170 -18.13 -16.61 4.11
N GLY A 171 -18.53 -15.33 4.14
CA GLY A 171 -17.65 -14.23 4.57
C GLY A 171 -16.48 -13.90 3.64
N ASP A 172 -16.31 -14.65 2.53
CA ASP A 172 -15.32 -14.34 1.51
C ASP A 172 -15.68 -13.05 0.76
N VAL A 173 -14.70 -12.17 0.62
CA VAL A 173 -14.82 -10.94 -0.18
C VAL A 173 -14.65 -11.28 -1.65
N THR A 174 -15.66 -10.95 -2.45
CA THR A 174 -15.63 -11.02 -3.91
C THR A 174 -15.40 -9.62 -4.50
N TYR A 175 -15.13 -9.57 -5.80
CA TYR A 175 -14.84 -8.32 -6.49
C TYR A 175 -15.61 -8.25 -7.79
N LYS A 176 -16.29 -7.13 -8.00
CA LYS A 176 -16.94 -6.83 -9.28
C LYS A 176 -16.37 -5.56 -9.91
N LYS A 177 -16.51 -5.45 -11.22
CA LYS A 177 -16.33 -4.16 -11.88
C LYS A 177 -17.56 -3.30 -11.56
N PRO A 178 -17.38 -1.99 -11.31
CA PRO A 178 -18.53 -1.10 -11.22
C PRO A 178 -19.28 -1.08 -12.56
N GLU A 179 -20.60 -1.11 -12.50
CA GLU A 179 -21.50 -1.05 -13.66
C GLU A 179 -22.03 0.36 -13.91
N SER A 180 -21.99 1.22 -12.89
CA SER A 180 -22.48 2.60 -12.98
C SER A 180 -21.57 3.59 -12.23
N TYR A 181 -21.78 4.88 -12.53
CA TYR A 181 -21.12 5.97 -11.82
C TYR A 181 -21.53 6.01 -10.35
N GLU A 182 -22.80 5.75 -10.07
CA GLU A 182 -23.40 5.72 -8.75
C GLU A 182 -22.75 4.65 -7.87
N GLU A 183 -22.50 3.45 -8.43
CA GLU A 183 -21.80 2.39 -7.70
C GLU A 183 -20.38 2.81 -7.28
N VAL A 184 -19.68 3.59 -8.10
CA VAL A 184 -18.36 4.13 -7.73
C VAL A 184 -18.49 5.20 -6.66
N CYS A 185 -19.47 6.09 -6.76
CA CYS A 185 -19.74 7.09 -5.72
C CYS A 185 -20.03 6.45 -4.37
N ASP A 186 -20.85 5.41 -4.34
CA ASP A 186 -21.19 4.66 -3.14
C ASP A 186 -19.95 3.93 -2.57
N ALA A 187 -19.20 3.23 -3.42
CA ALA A 187 -17.99 2.53 -2.99
C ALA A 187 -16.91 3.47 -2.43
N LEU A 188 -16.80 4.68 -2.98
CA LEU A 188 -15.85 5.70 -2.54
C LEU A 188 -16.40 6.65 -1.46
N ARG A 189 -17.66 6.47 -1.07
CA ARG A 189 -18.37 7.32 -0.10
C ARG A 189 -18.26 8.79 -0.46
N ILE A 190 -18.53 9.10 -1.73
CA ILE A 190 -18.53 10.47 -2.23
C ILE A 190 -19.90 11.06 -1.89
N GLU A 191 -19.92 12.08 -1.03
CA GLU A 191 -21.15 12.83 -0.75
C GLU A 191 -21.64 13.48 -2.04
N THR A 192 -22.89 13.18 -2.43
CA THR A 192 -23.53 13.66 -3.67
C THR A 192 -23.60 15.18 -3.75
N THR A 193 -23.56 15.90 -2.64
CA THR A 193 -23.45 17.38 -2.61
C THR A 193 -22.12 17.90 -3.17
N THR A 194 -21.08 17.07 -3.22
CA THR A 194 -19.78 17.39 -3.84
C THR A 194 -19.82 17.31 -5.38
N THR A 195 -20.93 16.80 -5.95
CA THR A 195 -21.04 16.48 -7.38
C THR A 195 -21.59 17.60 -8.27
N THR A 196 -21.92 18.77 -7.71
CA THR A 196 -22.54 19.89 -8.46
C THR A 196 -21.69 20.48 -9.59
N THR A 197 -20.43 20.08 -9.74
CA THR A 197 -19.54 20.52 -10.84
C THR A 197 -18.85 19.38 -11.59
N ILE A 198 -19.38 18.16 -11.54
CA ILE A 198 -18.89 17.04 -12.37
C ILE A 198 -19.45 17.20 -13.79
N THR A 199 -18.88 18.13 -14.54
CA THR A 199 -19.26 18.45 -15.93
C THR A 199 -18.76 17.39 -16.91
N THR A 200 -17.74 16.62 -16.52
CA THR A 200 -17.23 15.46 -17.26
C THR A 200 -17.52 14.20 -16.47
N ARG A 201 -18.04 13.12 -17.08
CA ARG A 201 -18.24 11.81 -16.43
C ARG A 201 -16.91 11.09 -16.14
N GLU A 202 -15.86 11.83 -15.78
CA GLU A 202 -14.56 11.29 -15.37
C GLU A 202 -14.31 11.61 -13.89
N LEU A 203 -14.03 10.57 -13.10
CA LEU A 203 -13.51 10.68 -11.74
C LEU A 203 -12.05 10.24 -11.74
N TYR A 204 -11.24 10.92 -10.96
CA TYR A 204 -9.84 10.58 -10.75
C TYR A 204 -9.56 10.51 -9.26
N PHE A 205 -8.75 9.55 -8.84
CA PHE A 205 -8.26 9.49 -7.49
C PHE A 205 -7.28 10.62 -7.22
N LYS A 206 -7.35 11.18 -6.02
CA LYS A 206 -6.24 11.98 -5.48
C LYS A 206 -5.00 11.08 -5.32
N ASN A 207 -3.83 11.69 -5.13
CA ASN A 207 -2.63 10.95 -4.71
C ASN A 207 -2.47 11.10 -3.19
N GLY A 208 -2.40 9.99 -2.47
CA GLY A 208 -2.38 9.96 -1.01
C GLY A 208 -3.75 10.23 -0.38
N ILE A 209 -3.76 10.20 0.94
CA ILE A 209 -4.90 10.39 1.84
C ILE A 209 -4.49 11.50 2.82
N ASP A 210 -5.43 12.34 3.28
CA ASP A 210 -5.17 13.22 4.41
C ASP A 210 -5.94 12.70 5.62
N VAL A 211 -5.26 12.05 6.56
CA VAL A 211 -5.89 11.46 7.74
C VAL A 211 -6.51 12.50 8.67
N ARG A 212 -6.18 13.79 8.48
CA ARG A 212 -6.74 14.90 9.25
C ARG A 212 -8.05 15.42 8.67
N HIS A 213 -8.36 15.09 7.42
CA HIS A 213 -9.59 15.52 6.79
C HIS A 213 -10.79 14.95 7.57
N PRO A 214 -11.88 15.71 7.78
CA PRO A 214 -13.02 15.27 8.61
C PRO A 214 -13.59 13.88 8.24
N LYS A 215 -13.58 13.55 6.94
CA LYS A 215 -13.97 12.23 6.43
C LYS A 215 -13.15 11.07 7.02
N HIS A 216 -11.86 11.28 7.25
CA HIS A 216 -10.89 10.24 7.64
C HIS A 216 -10.49 10.31 9.12
N ALA A 217 -10.65 11.48 9.75
CA ALA A 217 -10.16 11.76 11.10
C ALA A 217 -10.84 10.94 12.20
N SER A 218 -12.02 10.38 11.94
CA SER A 218 -12.74 9.48 12.86
C SER A 218 -12.19 8.05 12.87
N TYR A 219 -11.35 7.69 11.89
CA TYR A 219 -10.77 6.36 11.73
C TYR A 219 -9.34 6.30 12.29
N GLN A 220 -8.93 5.10 12.70
CA GLN A 220 -7.56 4.84 13.11
C GLN A 220 -6.67 4.65 11.89
N TRP A 221 -5.62 5.46 11.77
CA TRP A 221 -4.56 5.27 10.78
C TRP A 221 -3.25 4.89 11.46
N LYS A 222 -2.77 3.66 11.22
CA LYS A 222 -1.49 3.17 11.74
C LYS A 222 -0.52 2.88 10.59
N VAL A 223 0.77 3.04 10.87
CA VAL A 223 1.84 2.64 9.96
C VAL A 223 2.79 1.71 10.70
N ALA A 224 3.00 0.52 10.16
CA ALA A 224 4.13 -0.33 10.54
C ALA A 224 5.28 -0.05 9.58
N PHE A 225 6.52 -0.03 10.06
CA PHE A 225 7.68 0.15 9.18
C PHE A 225 8.91 -0.57 9.68
N VAL A 226 9.83 -0.82 8.76
CA VAL A 226 11.16 -1.35 9.03
C VAL A 226 12.22 -0.52 8.30
N PRO A 227 13.17 0.10 9.03
CA PRO A 227 14.33 0.74 8.44
C PRO A 227 15.19 -0.25 7.67
N LEU A 228 15.44 0.01 6.39
CA LEU A 228 16.25 -0.83 5.51
C LEU A 228 17.00 0.07 4.53
N LYS A 229 18.33 0.08 4.60
CA LYS A 229 19.18 0.98 3.80
C LYS A 229 19.39 0.56 2.36
N VAL A 230 19.39 -0.75 2.09
CA VAL A 230 19.68 -1.30 0.75
C VAL A 230 18.39 -1.44 -0.06
N HIS A 231 18.36 -0.89 -1.27
CA HIS A 231 17.17 -0.85 -2.13
C HIS A 231 16.64 -2.24 -2.49
N CYS A 232 17.50 -3.12 -3.00
CA CYS A 232 17.07 -4.47 -3.39
C CYS A 232 16.53 -5.29 -2.20
N ILE A 233 17.05 -5.08 -0.98
CA ILE A 233 16.53 -5.71 0.23
C ILE A 233 15.14 -5.18 0.55
N ARG A 234 14.90 -3.87 0.42
CA ARG A 234 13.56 -3.29 0.60
C ARG A 234 12.54 -3.92 -0.35
N ASP A 235 12.87 -3.94 -1.64
CA ASP A 235 11.99 -4.50 -2.67
C ASP A 235 11.69 -5.97 -2.40
N TYR A 236 12.71 -6.73 -2.02
CA TYR A 236 12.57 -8.14 -1.69
C TYR A 236 11.63 -8.35 -0.51
N VAL A 237 11.82 -7.61 0.60
CA VAL A 237 10.95 -7.73 1.79
C VAL A 237 9.50 -7.40 1.44
N GLU A 238 9.26 -6.33 0.70
CA GLU A 238 7.90 -5.93 0.30
C GLU A 238 7.24 -6.98 -0.60
N ASN A 239 7.97 -7.46 -1.60
CA ASN A 239 7.47 -8.45 -2.57
C ASN A 239 7.20 -9.80 -1.92
N GLU A 240 8.14 -10.31 -1.12
CA GLU A 240 7.96 -11.59 -0.43
C GLU A 240 6.83 -11.53 0.59
N TRP A 241 6.67 -10.41 1.30
CA TRP A 241 5.52 -10.22 2.18
C TRP A 241 4.20 -10.29 1.38
N LYS A 242 4.11 -9.59 0.25
CA LYS A 242 2.91 -9.62 -0.62
C LYS A 242 2.62 -11.02 -1.19
N LYS A 243 3.65 -11.76 -1.59
CA LYS A 243 3.51 -13.14 -2.10
C LYS A 243 2.94 -14.08 -1.04
N ARG A 244 3.43 -13.97 0.21
CA ARG A 244 3.02 -14.83 1.32
C ARG A 244 1.65 -14.50 1.89
N HIS A 245 1.33 -13.20 1.95
CA HIS A 245 0.21 -12.72 2.76
C HIS A 245 -0.86 -11.97 1.97
N GLY A 246 -0.57 -11.63 0.71
CA GLY A 246 -1.47 -10.92 -0.18
C GLY A 246 -1.05 -9.48 -0.49
N CYS A 247 -1.61 -8.95 -1.57
CA CYS A 247 -1.42 -7.58 -2.04
C CYS A 247 -2.52 -6.66 -1.48
N PRO A 248 -2.18 -5.65 -0.65
CA PRO A 248 -3.15 -4.72 -0.09
C PRO A 248 -4.02 -4.02 -1.14
N VAL A 249 -5.26 -3.67 -0.79
CA VAL A 249 -6.27 -3.16 -1.74
C VAL A 249 -5.86 -1.90 -2.50
N LEU A 250 -5.05 -1.01 -1.89
CA LEU A 250 -4.58 0.22 -2.51
C LEU A 250 -3.23 0.05 -3.24
N CYS A 251 -2.68 -1.16 -3.30
CA CYS A 251 -1.55 -1.47 -4.16
C CYS A 251 -2.04 -1.81 -5.57
N SER A 252 -1.41 -1.27 -6.62
CA SER A 252 -1.76 -1.59 -8.01
C SER A 252 -1.18 -2.90 -8.51
N TYR A 253 -0.03 -3.29 -7.97
CA TYR A 253 0.76 -4.40 -8.47
C TYR A 253 0.94 -5.42 -7.36
N LYS A 254 0.78 -6.70 -7.70
CA LYS A 254 0.99 -7.82 -6.77
C LYS A 254 2.46 -7.93 -6.35
N GLU A 255 3.35 -7.60 -7.26
CA GLU A 255 4.80 -7.54 -7.10
C GLU A 255 5.25 -6.23 -7.75
N GLY A 256 6.25 -5.57 -7.17
CA GLY A 256 6.88 -4.36 -7.71
C GLY A 256 7.55 -4.61 -9.07
N ARG A 257 7.99 -3.51 -9.71
CA ARG A 257 8.62 -3.51 -11.04
C ARG A 257 9.89 -4.37 -11.11
#